data_AF-A0A430SD42-F1
#
_entry.id   AF-A0A430SD42-F1
#
_cell.length_a   1.000
_cell.length_b   1.000
_cell.length_c   1.000
_cell.angle_alpha   90.00
_cell.angle_beta   90.00
_cell.angle_gamma   90.00
#
_symmetry.space_group_name_H-M   'P 1'
#
loop_
_entity.id
_entity.type
_entity.pdbx_description
1 polymer ?
#
loop_
_entity_poly.entity_id
_entity_poly.type
_entity_poly.pdbx_seq_one_letter_code
_entity_poly.pdbx_strand_id
1 'polypeptide(L)'
;MSEPLLVKVGGSLRGAETLLDELASYPGPLVLVHGGGPEIGAWLTRLGLESRFEGGLRVTPPEHMEVVEMSLCLTGKRLAEGLSRRGRRTLSLSGRDALCLRGKVLPHLGRVGEVLS
;
A
#
# COMPACT_ATOMS: atom_id res chain seq x y z
N MET A 1 -26.87 10.39 -1.90
CA MET A 1 -25.65 9.66 -2.34
C MET A 1 -25.08 8.96 -1.13
N SER A 2 -24.64 7.71 -1.24
CA SER A 2 -23.90 7.04 -0.16
C SER A 2 -22.60 7.80 0.12
N GLU A 3 -22.20 7.89 1.39
CA GLU A 3 -20.97 8.57 1.79
C GLU A 3 -19.73 7.88 1.18
N PRO A 4 -18.60 8.58 1.01
CA PRO A 4 -17.35 7.94 0.65
C PRO A 4 -16.85 7.05 1.81
N LEU A 5 -16.48 5.82 1.51
CA LEU A 5 -15.85 4.91 2.47
C LEU A 5 -14.33 4.88 2.26
N LEU A 6 -13.56 5.14 3.31
CA LEU A 6 -12.10 5.01 3.32
C LEU A 6 -11.72 3.82 4.20
N VAL A 7 -11.04 2.83 3.63
CA VAL A 7 -10.62 1.62 4.36
C VAL A 7 -9.12 1.46 4.29
N LYS A 8 -8.47 1.33 5.44
CA LYS A 8 -7.05 0.94 5.54
C LYS A 8 -6.95 -0.56 5.81
N VAL A 9 -6.30 -1.29 4.91
CA VAL A 9 -5.96 -2.69 5.13
C VAL A 9 -4.54 -2.79 5.64
N GLY A 10 -4.39 -3.29 6.87
CA GLY A 10 -3.12 -3.60 7.50
C GLY A 10 -2.78 -5.10 7.41
N GLY A 11 -1.58 -5.48 7.82
CA GLY A 11 -1.17 -6.87 7.94
C GLY A 11 -0.78 -7.56 6.62
N SER A 12 -0.92 -8.88 6.58
CA SER A 12 -0.39 -9.77 5.53
C SER A 12 -1.31 -10.00 4.34
N LEU A 13 -2.38 -9.22 4.18
CA LEU A 13 -3.44 -9.42 3.16
C LEU A 13 -4.01 -10.86 3.11
N ARG A 14 -3.70 -11.71 4.09
CA ARG A 14 -4.29 -13.04 4.23
C ARG A 14 -5.78 -12.88 4.50
N GLY A 15 -6.61 -13.54 3.69
CA GLY A 15 -8.06 -13.37 3.75
C GLY A 15 -8.60 -12.13 3.04
N ALA A 16 -7.78 -11.48 2.19
CA ALA A 16 -8.23 -10.33 1.41
C ALA A 16 -9.50 -10.65 0.59
N GLU A 17 -9.69 -11.86 0.08
CA GLU A 17 -10.86 -12.20 -0.75
C GLU A 17 -12.20 -11.90 -0.06
N THR A 18 -12.39 -12.30 1.20
CA THR A 18 -13.63 -12.02 1.96
C THR A 18 -13.83 -10.52 2.14
N LEU A 19 -12.75 -9.79 2.46
CA LEU A 19 -12.81 -8.33 2.55
C LEU A 19 -13.18 -7.71 1.19
N LEU A 20 -12.62 -8.19 0.09
CA LEU A 20 -12.91 -7.67 -1.25
C LEU A 20 -14.36 -7.96 -1.65
N ASP A 21 -14.93 -9.09 -1.23
CA ASP A 21 -16.36 -9.39 -1.40
C ASP A 21 -17.24 -8.36 -0.67
N GLU A 22 -16.94 -8.09 0.60
CA GLU A 22 -17.66 -7.09 1.40
C GLU A 22 -17.53 -5.69 0.79
N LEU A 23 -16.31 -5.27 0.44
CA LEU A 23 -16.03 -3.95 -0.15
C LEU A 23 -16.64 -3.79 -1.54
N ALA A 24 -16.79 -4.87 -2.31
CA ALA A 24 -17.46 -4.84 -3.60
C ALA A 24 -18.96 -4.57 -3.48
N SER A 25 -19.58 -4.99 -2.38
CA SER A 25 -21.01 -4.75 -2.11
C SER A 25 -21.33 -3.32 -1.66
N TYR A 26 -20.32 -2.53 -1.28
CA TYR A 26 -20.53 -1.16 -0.81
C TYR A 26 -21.10 -0.26 -1.93
N PRO A 27 -22.26 0.38 -1.73
CA PRO A 27 -22.96 1.09 -2.81
C PRO A 27 -22.34 2.45 -3.18
N GLY A 28 -21.43 2.97 -2.35
CA GLY A 28 -20.83 4.30 -2.52
C GLY A 28 -19.42 4.32 -3.10
N PRO A 29 -18.82 5.52 -3.22
CA PRO A 29 -17.40 5.68 -3.49
C PRO A 29 -16.56 4.96 -2.43
N LEU A 30 -15.49 4.26 -2.84
CA LEU A 30 -14.53 3.63 -1.91
C LEU A 30 -13.13 4.08 -2.26
N VAL A 31 -12.35 4.37 -1.23
CA VAL A 31 -10.90 4.44 -1.28
C VAL A 31 -10.34 3.33 -0.40
N LEU A 32 -9.53 2.46 -0.99
CA LEU A 32 -8.83 1.39 -0.29
C LEU A 32 -7.35 1.74 -0.19
N VAL A 33 -6.84 1.87 1.04
CA VAL A 33 -5.43 2.13 1.32
C VAL A 33 -4.79 0.86 1.84
N HIS A 34 -3.70 0.41 1.24
CA HIS A 34 -3.02 -0.83 1.64
C HIS A 34 -1.60 -0.55 2.12
N GLY A 35 -1.06 -1.49 2.91
CA GLY A 35 0.38 -1.59 3.16
C GLY A 35 0.97 -2.74 2.35
N GLY A 36 2.16 -3.19 2.73
CA GLY A 36 2.78 -4.36 2.10
C GLY A 36 3.94 -4.91 2.92
N GLY A 37 3.88 -4.75 4.26
CA GLY A 37 5.01 -5.06 5.14
C GLY A 37 5.60 -6.46 4.91
N PRO A 38 4.77 -7.53 4.86
CA PRO A 38 5.23 -8.88 4.58
C PRO A 38 5.83 -9.07 3.19
N GLU A 39 5.16 -8.62 2.12
CA GLU A 39 5.67 -8.70 0.74
C GLU A 39 6.98 -7.93 0.56
N ILE A 40 7.10 -6.74 1.14
CA ILE A 40 8.34 -5.95 1.14
C ILE A 40 9.45 -6.77 1.83
N GLY A 41 9.17 -7.31 3.02
CA GLY A 41 10.13 -8.13 3.76
C GLY A 41 10.59 -9.35 2.96
N ALA A 42 9.66 -10.05 2.31
CA ALA A 42 9.98 -11.21 1.47
C ALA A 42 10.91 -10.84 0.29
N TRP A 43 10.66 -9.71 -0.37
CA TRP A 43 11.52 -9.25 -1.47
C TRP A 43 12.90 -8.80 -1.00
N LEU A 44 12.98 -8.04 0.11
CA LEU A 44 14.27 -7.64 0.68
C LEU A 44 15.12 -8.87 1.05
N THR A 45 14.53 -9.85 1.72
CA THR A 45 15.23 -11.11 2.05
C THR A 45 15.73 -11.85 0.81
N ARG A 46 14.92 -11.93 -0.25
CA ARG A 46 15.32 -12.59 -1.52
C ARG A 46 16.51 -11.90 -2.20
N LEU A 47 16.68 -10.60 -1.97
CA LEU A 47 17.76 -9.79 -2.52
C LEU A 47 18.95 -9.66 -1.57
N GLY A 48 18.92 -10.31 -0.41
CA GLY A 48 19.99 -10.22 0.60
C GLY A 48 20.05 -8.86 1.30
N LEU A 49 18.97 -8.09 1.29
CA LEU A 49 18.88 -6.77 1.91
C LEU A 49 18.28 -6.88 3.32
N GLU A 50 18.94 -6.27 4.31
CA GLU A 50 18.47 -6.30 5.70
C GLU A 50 17.20 -5.47 5.91
N SER A 51 16.30 -5.98 6.76
CA SER A 51 15.07 -5.28 7.12
C SER A 51 15.09 -4.95 8.61
N ARG A 52 15.27 -3.67 8.95
CA ARG A 52 15.18 -3.18 10.34
C ARG A 52 14.03 -2.20 10.54
N PHE A 53 13.57 -2.10 11.79
CA PHE A 53 12.52 -1.19 12.21
C PHE A 53 12.97 -0.34 13.39
N GLU A 54 12.49 0.90 13.44
CA GLU A 54 12.75 1.86 14.51
C GLU A 54 11.44 2.59 14.82
N GLY A 55 10.97 2.54 16.07
CA GLY A 55 9.70 3.18 16.45
C GLY A 55 8.48 2.66 15.67
N GLY A 56 8.49 1.41 15.21
CA GLY A 56 7.42 0.83 14.39
C GLY A 56 7.48 1.19 12.89
N LEU A 57 8.44 2.03 12.48
CA LEU A 57 8.68 2.40 11.09
C LEU A 57 9.79 1.55 10.48
N ARG A 58 9.61 1.13 9.23
CA ARG A 58 10.66 0.43 8.48
C ARG A 58 11.71 1.44 8.07
N VAL A 59 12.94 1.25 8.54
CA VAL A 59 14.07 2.03 8.03
C VAL A 59 14.26 1.65 6.57
N THR A 60 14.24 2.65 5.69
CA THR A 60 14.27 2.44 4.24
C THR A 60 15.42 3.25 3.66
N PRO A 61 16.65 2.72 3.68
CA PRO A 61 17.77 3.29 2.92
C PRO A 61 17.40 3.55 1.45
N PRO A 62 18.04 4.52 0.77
CA PRO A 62 17.76 4.81 -0.63
C PRO A 62 17.73 3.57 -1.55
N GLU A 63 18.63 2.63 -1.35
CA GLU A 63 18.76 1.38 -2.09
C GLU A 63 17.59 0.40 -1.88
N HIS A 64 16.83 0.51 -0.78
CA HIS A 64 15.65 -0.32 -0.54
C HIS A 64 14.39 0.25 -1.21
N MET A 65 14.40 1.54 -1.57
CA MET A 65 13.18 2.24 -1.98
C MET A 65 12.55 1.64 -3.25
N GLU A 66 13.36 1.26 -4.23
CA GLU A 66 12.85 0.62 -5.46
C GLU A 66 12.11 -0.68 -5.17
N VAL A 67 12.66 -1.52 -4.28
CA VAL A 67 12.02 -2.77 -3.86
C VAL A 67 10.71 -2.51 -3.11
N VAL A 68 10.69 -1.50 -2.24
CA VAL A 68 9.49 -1.06 -1.53
C VAL A 68 8.41 -0.61 -2.50
N GLU A 69 8.73 0.26 -3.45
CA GLU A 69 7.78 0.78 -4.44
C GLU A 69 7.24 -0.34 -5.34
N MET A 70 8.11 -1.20 -5.87
CA MET A 70 7.70 -2.35 -6.68
C MET A 70 6.75 -3.29 -5.93
N SER A 71 7.08 -3.61 -4.68
CA SER A 71 6.27 -4.50 -3.85
C SER A 71 4.88 -3.92 -3.56
N LEU A 72 4.81 -2.64 -3.21
CA LEU A 72 3.55 -1.94 -2.97
C LEU A 72 2.74 -1.81 -4.27
N CYS A 73 3.35 -1.45 -5.39
CA CYS A 73 2.65 -1.34 -6.67
C CYS A 73 2.05 -2.69 -7.09
N LEU A 74 2.81 -3.79 -7.01
CA LEU A 74 2.29 -5.12 -7.34
C LEU A 74 1.10 -5.50 -6.45
N THR A 75 1.19 -5.19 -5.16
CA THR A 75 0.13 -5.44 -4.18
C THR A 75 -1.13 -4.65 -4.53
N GLY A 76 -0.99 -3.35 -4.81
CA GLY A 76 -2.10 -2.49 -5.21
C GLY A 76 -2.78 -2.98 -6.49
N LYS A 77 -2.00 -3.43 -7.49
CA LYS A 77 -2.56 -3.99 -8.74
C LYS A 77 -3.37 -5.26 -8.49
N ARG A 78 -2.92 -6.17 -7.61
CA ARG A 78 -3.67 -7.38 -7.24
C ARG A 78 -5.00 -7.04 -6.56
N LEU A 79 -5.01 -6.08 -5.65
CA LEU A 79 -6.24 -5.63 -4.97
C LEU A 79 -7.22 -4.97 -5.96
N ALA A 80 -6.71 -4.11 -6.85
CA ALA A 80 -7.53 -3.46 -7.86
C ALA A 80 -8.11 -4.46 -8.87
N GLU A 81 -7.32 -5.45 -9.28
CA GLU A 81 -7.80 -6.58 -10.09
C GLU A 81 -8.88 -7.36 -9.35
N GLY A 82 -8.66 -7.70 -8.07
CA GLY A 82 -9.61 -8.45 -7.25
C GLY A 82 -10.96 -7.76 -7.09
N LEU A 83 -10.99 -6.44 -6.89
CA LEU A 83 -12.24 -5.65 -6.88
C LEU A 83 -12.87 -5.54 -8.26
N SER A 84 -12.07 -5.37 -9.31
CA SER A 84 -12.56 -5.27 -10.69
C SER A 84 -13.23 -6.56 -11.16
N ARG A 85 -12.67 -7.72 -10.78
CA ARG A 85 -13.27 -9.05 -11.01
C ARG A 85 -14.61 -9.22 -10.30
N ARG A 86 -14.87 -8.46 -9.24
CA ARG A 86 -16.15 -8.41 -8.50
C ARG A 86 -17.12 -7.35 -9.03
N GLY A 87 -16.89 -6.86 -10.24
CA GLY A 87 -17.76 -5.88 -10.92
C GLY A 87 -17.50 -4.43 -10.55
N ARG A 88 -16.47 -4.14 -9.74
CA ARG A 88 -16.18 -2.79 -9.26
C ARG A 88 -14.97 -2.19 -9.96
N ARG A 89 -15.19 -1.28 -10.91
CA ARG A 89 -14.12 -0.62 -11.69
C ARG A 89 -13.12 0.06 -10.76
N THR A 90 -11.92 -0.51 -10.63
CA THR A 90 -10.94 -0.08 -9.64
C THR A 90 -9.60 0.22 -10.30
N LEU A 91 -8.98 1.33 -9.90
CA LEU A 91 -7.62 1.70 -10.26
C LEU A 91 -6.73 1.63 -9.02
N SER A 92 -5.49 1.18 -9.22
CA SER A 92 -4.45 1.27 -8.19
C SER A 92 -3.55 2.44 -8.53
N LEU A 93 -3.44 3.35 -7.57
CA LEU A 93 -2.66 4.58 -7.60
C LEU A 93 -1.68 4.61 -6.41
N SER A 94 -0.64 5.40 -6.56
CA SER A 94 0.33 5.78 -5.55
C SER A 94 0.25 7.29 -5.31
N GLY A 95 0.88 7.77 -4.22
CA GLY A 95 1.00 9.20 -3.94
C GLY A 95 1.68 10.02 -5.05
N ARG A 96 2.48 9.36 -5.90
CA ARG A 96 3.17 9.98 -7.04
C ARG A 96 2.22 10.25 -8.21
N ASP A 97 1.17 9.45 -8.34
CA ASP A 97 0.19 9.61 -9.42
C ASP A 97 -0.55 10.94 -9.23
N ALA A 98 -0.47 11.79 -10.25
CA ALA A 98 -0.97 13.16 -10.23
C ALA A 98 -0.49 14.01 -9.03
N LEU A 99 0.65 13.63 -8.41
CA LEU A 99 1.18 14.27 -7.20
C LEU A 99 0.13 14.39 -6.07
N CYS A 100 -0.72 13.36 -5.94
CA CYS A 100 -1.84 13.40 -5.00
C CYS A 100 -1.41 13.38 -3.53
N LEU A 101 -0.17 12.99 -3.22
CA LEU A 101 0.41 13.12 -1.90
C LEU A 101 1.79 13.79 -1.95
N ARG A 102 2.06 14.64 -0.97
CA ARG A 102 3.37 15.20 -0.69
C ARG A 102 3.83 14.77 0.69
N GLY A 103 5.12 14.47 0.82
CA GLY A 103 5.70 14.06 2.08
C GLY A 103 7.01 14.78 2.39
N LYS A 104 7.31 14.90 3.69
CA LYS A 104 8.59 15.36 4.23
C LYS A 104 9.41 14.16 4.69
N VAL A 105 10.64 14.06 4.21
CA VAL A 105 11.55 12.97 4.59
C VAL A 105 11.94 13.06 6.07
N LEU A 106 12.03 11.91 6.75
CA LEU A 106 12.59 11.73 8.09
C LEU A 106 14.04 11.21 7.95
N PRO A 107 15.07 12.08 8.04
CA PRO A 107 16.42 11.72 7.58
C PRO A 107 17.06 10.53 8.31
N HIS A 108 16.75 10.33 9.59
CA HIS A 108 17.27 9.23 10.41
C HIS A 108 16.72 7.85 9.99
N LEU A 109 15.68 7.81 9.16
CA LEU A 109 15.04 6.57 8.68
C LEU A 109 15.25 6.33 7.16
N GLY A 110 16.08 7.14 6.50
CA GLY A 110 16.30 7.07 5.06
C GLY A 110 15.18 7.75 4.25
N ARG A 111 14.50 7.01 3.38
CA ARG A 111 13.42 7.46 2.47
C ARG A 111 12.01 7.36 3.09
N VAL A 112 11.91 7.26 4.41
CA VAL A 112 10.63 7.33 5.12
C VAL A 112 10.13 8.78 5.12
N GLY A 113 8.82 8.98 4.93
CA GLY A 113 8.22 10.30 4.91
C GLY A 113 6.98 10.43 5.79
N GLU A 114 6.73 11.65 6.25
CA GLU A 114 5.49 12.09 6.88
C GLU A 114 4.65 12.83 5.82
N VAL A 115 3.35 12.54 5.74
CA VAL A 115 2.45 13.16 4.76
C VAL A 115 2.17 14.62 5.16
N LEU A 116 2.31 15.54 4.20
CA LEU A 116 2.04 16.97 4.38
C LEU A 116 0.70 17.40 3.79
N SER A 117 0.34 16.87 2.62
CA SER A 117 -0.89 17.18 1.88
C SER A 117 -1.23 16.05 0.93
#